data_AF-A0A2N1W7E1-F1
#
_entry.id   AF-A0A2N1W7E1-F1
#
_cell.length_a   1.000
_cell.length_b   1.000
_cell.length_c   1.000
_cell.angle_alpha   90.00
_cell.angle_beta   90.00
_cell.angle_gamma   90.00
#
_symmetry.space_group_name_H-M   'P 1'
#
loop_
_entity.id
_entity.type
_entity.pdbx_description
1 polymer ?
#
loop_
_entity_poly.entity_id
_entity_poly.type
_entity_poly.pdbx_seq_one_letter_code
_entity_poly.pdbx_strand_id
1 'polypeptide(L)'
;MKRRAVALFLALTILVVPASAIFAANDYVIDEVVIEPKDPILATVVAFGPGLLVHGWGQFYSENYKMGLLFTGIEILSIGAMTFGYIQNTNPEMLRIYGGNLDEVRRGGALVFAFGIAMFLGTWLADIVLAGPAAEQYNKEHNLEFRLQQESYAPSLMYSYKF
;
A
#
# COMPACT_ATOMS: atom_id res chain seq x y z
N MET A 1 -33.83 -2.81 7.21
CA MET A 1 -33.05 -1.91 6.32
C MET A 1 -31.61 -1.69 6.78
N LYS A 2 -31.31 -1.56 8.10
CA LYS A 2 -29.93 -1.52 8.65
C LYS A 2 -28.97 -2.62 8.11
N ARG A 3 -29.51 -3.80 7.80
CA ARG A 3 -28.76 -4.94 7.25
C ARG A 3 -28.24 -4.75 5.82
N ARG A 4 -28.85 -3.87 5.00
CA ARG A 4 -28.54 -3.74 3.57
C ARG A 4 -27.33 -2.84 3.29
N ALA A 5 -27.18 -1.74 4.03
CA ALA A 5 -26.00 -0.87 3.92
C ALA A 5 -24.74 -1.56 4.49
N VAL A 6 -24.89 -2.27 5.61
CA VAL A 6 -23.83 -3.12 6.17
C VAL A 6 -23.49 -4.27 5.21
N ALA A 7 -24.48 -4.88 4.56
CA ALA A 7 -24.25 -5.91 3.56
C ALA A 7 -23.58 -5.36 2.29
N LEU A 8 -23.86 -4.13 1.86
CA LEU A 8 -23.20 -3.52 0.70
C LEU A 8 -21.75 -3.16 1.02
N PHE A 9 -21.49 -2.60 2.20
CA PHE A 9 -20.14 -2.32 2.69
C PHE A 9 -19.33 -3.60 2.83
N LEU A 10 -19.90 -4.63 3.48
CA LEU A 10 -19.30 -5.96 3.58
C LEU A 10 -19.11 -6.60 2.19
N ALA A 11 -20.06 -6.47 1.26
CA ALA A 11 -19.91 -7.01 -0.09
C ALA A 11 -18.78 -6.30 -0.85
N LEU A 12 -18.63 -4.99 -0.71
CA LEU A 12 -17.50 -4.23 -1.27
C LEU A 12 -16.16 -4.62 -0.61
N THR A 13 -16.12 -4.83 0.71
CA THR A 13 -14.90 -5.30 1.37
C THR A 13 -14.56 -6.74 0.99
N ILE A 14 -15.57 -7.61 0.91
CA ILE A 14 -15.45 -9.03 0.54
C ILE A 14 -15.16 -9.22 -0.95
N LEU A 15 -15.52 -8.29 -1.83
CA LEU A 15 -15.18 -8.38 -3.26
C LEU A 15 -13.78 -7.83 -3.56
N VAL A 16 -13.32 -6.82 -2.82
CA VAL A 16 -12.03 -6.17 -3.15
C VAL A 16 -10.84 -6.78 -2.41
N VAL A 17 -11.01 -7.31 -1.19
CA VAL A 17 -9.93 -8.06 -0.50
C VAL A 17 -9.46 -9.27 -1.34
N PRO A 18 -10.34 -10.11 -1.93
CA PRO A 18 -9.91 -11.14 -2.87
C PRO A 18 -9.34 -10.56 -4.17
N ALA A 19 -9.83 -9.43 -4.68
CA ALA A 19 -9.27 -8.84 -5.90
C ALA A 19 -7.81 -8.44 -5.70
N SER A 20 -7.46 -7.81 -4.57
CA SER A 20 -6.06 -7.52 -4.22
C SER A 20 -5.21 -8.78 -4.03
N ALA A 21 -5.80 -9.85 -3.48
CA ALA A 21 -5.13 -11.15 -3.36
C ALA A 21 -4.96 -11.86 -4.72
N ILE A 22 -5.87 -11.67 -5.68
CA ILE A 22 -5.78 -12.20 -7.04
C ILE A 22 -4.69 -11.46 -7.85
N PHE A 23 -4.57 -10.13 -7.68
CA PHE A 23 -3.45 -9.39 -8.26
C PHE A 23 -2.09 -9.78 -7.65
N ALA A 24 -2.05 -10.08 -6.34
CA ALA A 24 -0.86 -10.59 -5.67
C ALA A 24 -0.57 -12.08 -5.96
N ALA A 25 -1.53 -12.84 -6.49
CA ALA A 25 -1.37 -14.26 -6.82
C ALA A 25 -0.71 -14.50 -8.18
N ASN A 26 -0.69 -13.51 -9.07
CA ASN A 26 -0.02 -13.61 -10.35
C ASN A 26 1.49 -13.36 -10.19
N ASP A 27 2.29 -14.31 -10.66
CA ASP A 27 3.74 -14.13 -10.78
C ASP A 27 4.01 -13.20 -11.96
N TYR A 28 4.30 -11.93 -11.68
CA TYR A 28 4.77 -10.99 -12.69
C TYR A 28 6.22 -11.35 -13.04
N VAL A 29 6.45 -11.82 -14.26
CA VAL A 29 7.78 -12.02 -14.83
C VAL A 29 8.17 -10.72 -15.52
N ILE A 30 9.11 -9.98 -14.93
CA ILE A 30 9.73 -8.82 -15.57
C ILE A 30 10.95 -9.36 -16.33
N ASP A 31 10.92 -9.26 -17.66
CA ASP A 31 12.00 -9.69 -18.54
C ASP A 31 13.25 -8.81 -18.33
N GLU A 32 14.41 -9.49 -18.24
CA GLU A 32 15.74 -8.98 -17.85
C GLU A 32 15.90 -8.56 -16.38
N VAL A 33 16.05 -9.55 -15.49
CA VAL A 33 16.45 -9.30 -14.10
C VAL A 33 17.95 -8.99 -14.05
N VAL A 34 18.30 -7.71 -14.10
CA VAL A 34 19.59 -7.25 -13.59
C VAL A 34 19.51 -7.36 -12.07
N ILE A 35 19.96 -8.50 -11.53
CA ILE A 35 19.94 -8.80 -10.10
C ILE A 35 20.99 -7.92 -9.41
N GLU A 36 20.53 -6.86 -8.74
CA GLU A 36 21.38 -5.92 -8.00
C GLU A 36 21.06 -5.92 -6.51
N PRO A 37 22.08 -5.73 -5.63
CA PRO A 37 21.85 -5.56 -4.21
C PRO A 37 20.94 -4.37 -3.93
N LYS A 38 19.91 -4.59 -3.09
CA LYS A 38 18.97 -3.55 -2.66
C LYS A 38 19.46 -2.91 -1.36
N ASP A 39 19.38 -1.59 -1.28
CA ASP A 39 19.70 -0.84 -0.06
C ASP A 39 18.46 -0.77 0.86
N PRO A 40 18.49 -1.36 2.07
CA PRO A 40 17.37 -1.30 3.02
C PRO A 40 17.00 0.13 3.47
N ILE A 41 17.99 1.02 3.53
CA ILE A 41 17.77 2.43 3.87
C ILE A 41 17.06 3.12 2.72
N LEU A 42 17.53 2.92 1.48
CA LEU A 42 16.88 3.49 0.30
C LEU A 42 15.45 2.96 0.14
N ALA A 43 15.21 1.67 0.37
CA ALA A 43 13.87 1.08 0.37
C ALA A 43 12.92 1.83 1.32
N THR A 44 13.40 2.13 2.53
CA THR A 44 12.64 2.87 3.56
C THR A 44 12.43 4.33 3.16
N VAL A 45 13.44 4.99 2.59
CA VAL A 45 13.32 6.38 2.09
C VAL A 45 12.31 6.47 0.95
N VAL A 46 12.32 5.49 0.05
CA VAL A 46 11.35 5.36 -1.05
C VAL A 46 9.93 5.12 -0.53
N ALA A 47 9.76 4.33 0.54
CA ALA A 47 8.48 4.18 1.24
C ALA A 47 8.03 5.47 1.97
N PHE A 48 8.96 6.29 2.45
CA PHE A 48 8.63 7.50 3.19
C PHE A 48 8.18 8.65 2.27
N GLY A 49 9.00 8.96 1.26
CA GLY A 49 8.76 10.10 0.36
C GLY A 49 7.76 9.77 -0.75
N PRO A 50 8.19 9.06 -1.82
CA PRO A 50 7.30 8.57 -2.87
C PRO A 50 6.13 7.75 -2.32
N GLY A 51 6.35 6.97 -1.27
CA GLY A 51 5.32 6.12 -0.67
C GLY A 51 4.17 6.86 0.00
N LEU A 52 4.26 8.18 0.24
CA LEU A 52 3.11 9.00 0.64
C LEU A 52 2.14 9.25 -0.52
N LEU A 53 2.62 9.19 -1.76
CA LEU A 53 1.82 9.40 -2.98
C LEU A 53 1.27 8.09 -3.54
N VAL A 54 2.01 6.99 -3.38
CA VAL A 54 1.63 5.64 -3.79
C VAL A 54 2.18 4.64 -2.78
N HIS A 55 1.30 4.03 -1.99
CA HIS A 55 1.71 3.06 -0.98
C HIS A 55 2.21 1.78 -1.66
N GLY A 56 3.30 1.21 -1.14
CA GLY A 56 3.94 0.02 -1.69
C GLY A 56 5.23 0.31 -2.45
N TRP A 57 5.63 1.57 -2.60
CA TRP A 57 6.86 1.92 -3.31
C TRP A 57 8.12 1.32 -2.68
N GLY A 58 8.17 1.21 -1.35
CA GLY A 58 9.28 0.52 -0.67
C GLY A 58 9.33 -0.97 -0.99
N GLN A 59 8.16 -1.61 -1.06
CA GLN A 59 8.05 -3.02 -1.45
C GLN A 59 8.44 -3.25 -2.91
N PHE A 60 8.01 -2.37 -3.82
CA PHE A 60 8.37 -2.46 -5.24
C PHE A 60 9.87 -2.27 -5.48
N TYR A 61 10.50 -1.31 -4.78
CA TYR A 61 11.96 -1.18 -4.80
C TYR A 61 12.66 -2.48 -4.37
N SER A 62 12.11 -3.14 -3.36
CA SER A 62 12.59 -4.41 -2.81
C SER A 62 12.16 -5.63 -3.61
N GLU A 63 11.55 -5.44 -4.79
CA GLU A 63 11.00 -6.49 -5.66
C GLU A 63 9.96 -7.41 -4.97
N ASN A 64 9.39 -6.96 -3.85
CA ASN A 64 8.25 -7.59 -3.19
C ASN A 64 6.93 -7.09 -3.82
N TYR A 65 6.74 -7.39 -5.11
CA TYR A 65 5.60 -6.91 -5.89
C TYR A 65 4.24 -7.32 -5.30
N LYS A 66 4.17 -8.49 -4.64
CA LYS A 66 2.94 -8.98 -4.01
C LYS A 66 2.50 -8.05 -2.88
N MET A 67 3.41 -7.69 -1.98
CA MET A 67 3.12 -6.72 -0.92
C MET A 67 2.95 -5.30 -1.44
N GLY A 68 3.73 -4.89 -2.45
CA GLY A 68 3.57 -3.59 -3.09
C GLY A 68 2.17 -3.39 -3.66
N LEU A 69 1.69 -4.35 -4.47
CA LEU A 69 0.33 -4.33 -5.03
C LEU A 69 -0.75 -4.38 -3.95
N LEU A 70 -0.53 -5.13 -2.86
CA LEU A 70 -1.46 -5.14 -1.73
C LEU A 70 -1.60 -3.74 -1.10
N PHE A 71 -0.49 -3.06 -0.83
CA PHE A 71 -0.51 -1.72 -0.25
C PHE A 71 -1.14 -0.69 -1.18
N THR A 72 -0.80 -0.71 -2.48
CA THR A 72 -1.44 0.17 -3.48
C THR A 72 -2.95 -0.11 -3.59
N GLY A 73 -3.36 -1.38 -3.56
CA GLY A 73 -4.77 -1.75 -3.60
C GLY A 73 -5.56 -1.23 -2.40
N ILE A 74 -4.99 -1.36 -1.20
CA ILE A 74 -5.61 -0.84 0.03
C ILE A 74 -5.65 0.70 0.02
N GLU A 75 -4.61 1.36 -0.49
CA GLU A 75 -4.57 2.81 -0.65
C GLU A 75 -5.76 3.29 -1.50
N ILE A 76 -5.94 2.73 -2.70
CA ILE A 76 -7.05 3.10 -3.61
C ILE A 76 -8.40 2.93 -2.90
N LEU A 77 -8.57 1.82 -2.16
CA LEU A 77 -9.79 1.57 -1.40
C LEU A 77 -10.01 2.57 -0.27
N SER A 78 -8.94 2.92 0.43
CA SER A 78 -8.98 3.87 1.53
C SER A 78 -9.37 5.27 1.03
N ILE A 79 -8.84 5.69 -0.12
CA ILE A 79 -9.24 6.94 -0.81
C ILE A 79 -10.70 6.88 -1.25
N GLY A 80 -11.16 5.76 -1.78
CA GLY A 80 -12.57 5.54 -2.12
C GLY A 80 -13.48 5.64 -0.89
N ALA A 81 -13.10 5.03 0.22
CA ALA A 81 -13.84 5.09 1.48
C ALA A 81 -13.86 6.51 2.06
N MET A 82 -12.73 7.23 2.05
CA MET A 82 -12.67 8.63 2.44
C MET A 82 -13.61 9.47 1.58
N THR A 83 -13.52 9.37 0.25
CA THR A 83 -14.37 10.14 -0.66
C THR A 83 -15.85 9.87 -0.42
N PHE A 84 -16.23 8.59 -0.30
CA PHE A 84 -17.60 8.18 -0.06
C PHE A 84 -18.13 8.63 1.32
N GLY A 85 -17.32 8.46 2.37
CA GLY A 85 -17.66 8.91 3.72
C GLY A 85 -17.80 10.42 3.83
N TYR A 86 -16.94 11.18 3.14
CA TYR A 86 -17.02 12.64 3.05
C TYR A 86 -18.32 13.11 2.37
N ILE A 87 -18.67 12.49 1.24
CA ILE A 87 -19.93 12.80 0.53
C ILE A 87 -21.13 12.49 1.43
N GLN A 88 -21.15 11.34 2.11
CA GLN A 88 -22.21 11.00 3.07
C GLN A 88 -22.32 11.98 4.23
N ASN A 89 -21.18 12.49 4.71
CA ASN A 89 -21.16 13.39 5.85
C ASN A 89 -21.63 14.82 5.48
N THR A 90 -21.25 15.30 4.30
CA THR A 90 -21.52 16.67 3.84
C THR A 90 -22.82 16.80 3.07
N ASN A 91 -23.26 15.74 2.37
CA ASN A 91 -24.51 15.67 1.65
C ASN A 91 -25.27 14.36 1.96
N PRO A 92 -25.75 14.20 3.21
CA PRO A 92 -26.48 12.99 3.62
C PRO A 92 -27.80 12.77 2.87
N GLU A 93 -28.36 13.84 2.27
CA GLU A 93 -29.59 13.75 1.47
C GLU A 93 -29.41 12.92 0.20
N MET A 94 -28.24 12.99 -0.44
CA MET A 94 -27.95 12.28 -1.69
C MET A 94 -28.09 10.75 -1.56
N LEU A 95 -27.90 10.22 -0.35
CA LEU A 95 -27.92 8.79 -0.06
C LEU A 95 -29.06 8.37 0.88
N ARG A 96 -29.92 9.32 1.28
CA ARG A 96 -31.14 9.06 2.07
C ARG A 96 -32.12 8.14 1.32
N ILE A 97 -32.03 8.08 -0.01
CA ILE A 97 -32.77 7.13 -0.86
C ILE A 97 -32.55 5.66 -0.46
N TYR A 98 -31.46 5.33 0.22
CA TYR A 98 -31.15 3.98 0.70
C TYR A 98 -31.67 3.70 2.14
N GLY A 99 -32.27 4.70 2.80
CA GLY A 99 -32.89 4.61 4.12
C GLY A 99 -32.05 5.16 5.28
N GLY A 100 -32.66 5.28 6.47
CA GLY A 100 -32.06 5.93 7.65
C GLY A 100 -32.52 7.38 7.81
N ASN A 101 -32.38 7.94 9.02
CA ASN A 101 -32.55 9.37 9.22
C ASN A 101 -31.25 10.13 8.88
N LEU A 102 -31.33 11.46 8.74
CA LEU A 102 -30.20 12.28 8.31
C LEU A 102 -28.98 12.16 9.24
N ASP A 103 -29.21 12.12 10.54
CA ASP A 103 -28.16 12.03 11.54
C ASP A 103 -27.43 10.67 11.50
N GLU A 104 -28.18 9.58 11.28
CA GLU A 104 -27.61 8.23 11.13
C GLU A 104 -26.72 8.15 9.88
N VAL A 105 -27.17 8.68 8.74
CA VAL A 105 -26.39 8.69 7.48
C VAL A 105 -25.13 9.53 7.65
N ARG A 106 -25.25 10.72 8.26
CA ARG A 106 -24.12 11.62 8.49
C ARG A 106 -23.06 11.01 9.41
N ARG A 107 -23.49 10.36 10.49
CA ARG A 107 -22.61 9.66 11.43
C ARG A 107 -21.96 8.43 10.78
N GLY A 108 -22.72 7.68 9.97
CA GLY A 108 -22.18 6.58 9.16
C GLY A 108 -21.08 7.06 8.22
N GLY A 109 -21.32 8.16 7.50
CA GLY A 109 -20.31 8.79 6.63
C GLY A 109 -19.05 9.20 7.36
N ALA A 110 -19.17 9.81 8.55
CA ALA A 110 -18.02 10.16 9.38
C ALA A 110 -17.17 8.94 9.77
N LEU A 111 -17.82 7.83 10.14
CA LEU A 111 -17.13 6.59 10.50
C LEU A 111 -16.42 5.96 9.30
N VAL A 112 -17.08 5.93 8.13
CA VAL A 112 -16.47 5.40 6.89
C VAL A 112 -15.27 6.27 6.47
N PHE A 113 -15.39 7.60 6.59
CA PHE A 113 -14.29 8.53 6.34
C PHE A 113 -13.10 8.26 7.27
N ALA A 114 -13.35 8.18 8.58
CA ALA A 114 -12.32 7.91 9.58
C ALA A 114 -11.64 6.55 9.38
N PHE A 115 -12.42 5.52 9.00
CA PHE A 115 -11.89 4.21 8.65
C PHE A 115 -10.97 4.28 7.42
N GLY A 116 -11.37 5.03 6.39
CA GLY A 116 -10.52 5.29 5.22
C GLY A 116 -9.19 5.93 5.61
N ILE A 117 -9.19 6.97 6.46
CA ILE A 117 -7.94 7.58 6.96
C ILE A 117 -7.08 6.56 7.70
N ALA A 118 -7.67 5.76 8.58
CA ALA A 118 -6.93 4.78 9.36
C ALA A 118 -6.26 3.72 8.48
N MET A 119 -6.95 3.23 7.45
CA MET A 119 -6.40 2.27 6.48
C MET A 119 -5.31 2.89 5.61
N PHE A 120 -5.49 4.15 5.18
CA PHE A 120 -4.49 4.89 4.41
C PHE A 120 -3.21 5.03 5.24
N LEU A 121 -3.29 5.65 6.42
CA LEU A 121 -2.11 5.85 7.27
C LEU A 121 -1.49 4.52 7.73
N GLY A 122 -2.32 3.51 8.02
CA GLY A 122 -1.83 2.20 8.43
C GLY A 122 -1.00 1.52 7.35
N THR A 123 -1.42 1.60 6.09
CA THR A 123 -0.66 1.00 4.98
C THR A 123 0.59 1.78 4.61
N TRP A 124 0.56 3.11 4.68
CA TRP A 124 1.76 3.93 4.51
C TRP A 124 2.83 3.61 5.56
N LEU A 125 2.43 3.56 6.84
CA LEU A 125 3.34 3.19 7.93
C LEU A 125 3.84 1.76 7.82
N ALA A 126 2.98 0.83 7.39
CA ALA A 126 3.39 -0.56 7.14
C ALA A 126 4.43 -0.66 6.02
N ASP A 127 4.28 0.11 4.93
CA ASP A 127 5.27 0.15 3.85
C ASP A 127 6.62 0.67 4.38
N ILE A 128 6.63 1.76 5.14
CA ILE A 128 7.85 2.31 5.75
C ILE A 128 8.56 1.27 6.63
N VAL A 129 7.81 0.60 7.51
CA VAL A 129 8.38 -0.36 8.48
C VAL A 129 8.89 -1.63 7.79
N LEU A 130 8.23 -2.08 6.72
CA LEU A 130 8.51 -3.35 6.09
C LEU A 130 9.42 -3.25 4.86
N ALA A 131 9.67 -2.06 4.31
CA ALA A 131 10.49 -1.90 3.11
C ALA A 131 11.94 -2.32 3.30
N GLY A 132 12.61 -1.83 4.36
CA GLY A 132 13.99 -2.23 4.67
C GLY A 132 14.16 -3.75 4.84
N PRO A 133 13.36 -4.41 5.70
CA PRO A 133 13.37 -5.87 5.83
C PRO A 133 13.11 -6.61 4.51
N ALA A 134 12.24 -6.10 3.63
CA ALA A 134 11.99 -6.71 2.33
C ALA A 134 13.23 -6.67 1.42
N ALA A 135 13.97 -5.55 1.43
CA ALA A 135 15.23 -5.43 0.68
C ALA A 135 16.31 -6.39 1.20
N GLU A 136 16.42 -6.53 2.54
CA GLU A 136 17.33 -7.51 3.15
C GLU A 136 16.97 -8.95 2.77
N GLN A 137 15.68 -9.27 2.78
CA GLN A 137 15.18 -10.57 2.38
C GLN A 137 15.49 -10.87 0.91
N TYR A 138 15.23 -9.91 0.01
CA TYR A 138 15.56 -10.05 -1.41
C TYR A 138 17.05 -10.35 -1.62
N ASN A 139 17.93 -9.59 -0.96
CA ASN A 139 19.37 -9.80 -1.04
C ASN A 139 19.76 -11.20 -0.56
N LYS A 140 19.19 -11.66 0.56
CA LYS A 140 19.45 -12.99 1.11
C LYS A 140 19.00 -14.10 0.17
N GLU A 141 17.83 -13.97 -0.46
CA GLU A 141 17.30 -14.95 -1.42
C GLU A 141 18.16 -15.09 -2.67
N HIS A 142 18.83 -14.00 -3.07
CA HIS A 142 19.67 -13.95 -4.27
C HIS A 142 21.18 -14.01 -3.98
N ASN A 143 21.60 -14.28 -2.74
CA ASN A 143 23.00 -14.29 -2.29
C ASN A 143 23.76 -12.99 -2.62
N LEU A 144 23.09 -11.85 -2.50
CA LEU A 144 23.66 -10.52 -2.70
C LEU A 144 24.13 -9.95 -1.37
N GLU A 145 25.29 -9.30 -1.36
CA GLU A 145 25.75 -8.52 -0.22
C GLU A 145 25.57 -7.03 -0.52
N PHE A 146 24.59 -6.40 0.12
CA PHE A 146 24.57 -4.94 0.18
C PHE A 146 25.69 -4.49 1.12
N ARG A 147 26.73 -3.88 0.56
CA ARG A 147 27.80 -3.25 1.33
C ARG A 147 27.55 -1.74 1.28
N LEU A 148 27.17 -1.16 2.42
CA LEU A 148 27.30 0.28 2.63
C LEU A 148 28.77 0.61 2.38
N GLN A 149 29.10 1.19 1.23
CA GLN A 149 30.44 1.70 0.98
C GLN A 149 30.68 2.82 2.00
N GLN A 150 31.33 2.48 3.11
CA GLN A 150 31.67 3.40 4.18
C GLN A 150 32.76 4.41 3.76
N GLU A 151 33.26 4.32 2.52
CA GLU A 151 34.17 5.28 1.94
C GLU A 151 33.78 5.57 0.48
N SER A 152 33.24 6.76 0.22
CA SER A 152 33.78 7.63 -0.84
C SER A 152 33.02 8.96 -0.91
N TYR A 153 33.72 10.01 -0.51
CA TYR A 153 33.53 11.38 -0.97
C TYR A 153 33.87 11.53 -2.50
N ALA A 154 33.69 10.49 -3.31
CA ALA A 154 34.10 10.44 -4.71
C ALA A 154 33.15 9.54 -5.54
N PRO A 155 32.31 10.10 -6.42
CA PRO A 155 31.19 9.42 -7.08
C PRO A 155 31.61 8.69 -8.36
N SER A 156 32.59 7.82 -8.30
CA SER A 156 32.92 6.95 -9.44
C SER A 156 33.75 5.77 -8.96
N LEU A 157 33.35 4.56 -9.38
CA LEU A 157 34.08 3.30 -9.26
C LEU A 157 33.83 2.50 -7.97
N MET A 158 32.98 1.46 -8.05
CA MET A 158 33.45 0.07 -8.19
C MET A 158 32.33 -0.91 -7.80
N TYR A 159 31.73 -1.54 -8.81
CA TYR A 159 31.08 -2.83 -8.67
C TYR A 159 32.18 -3.89 -8.50
N SER A 160 32.09 -4.71 -7.45
CA SER A 160 32.93 -5.92 -7.34
C SER A 160 32.04 -7.15 -7.29
N TYR A 161 32.08 -7.96 -8.35
CA TYR A 161 31.64 -9.36 -8.32
C TYR A 161 32.75 -10.22 -7.71
N LYS A 162 32.38 -11.20 -6.88
CA LYS A 162 33.30 -12.27 -6.47
C LYS A 162 32.99 -13.53 -7.28
N PHE A 163 34.04 -14.12 -7.85
CA PHE A 163 34.06 -15.47 -8.43
C PHE A 163 34.12 -16.52 -7.32
#